data_AF-A0A2G0Z5J6-F1
#
_entry.id   AF-A0A2G0Z5J6-F1
#
_cell.length_a   1.000
_cell.length_b   1.000
_cell.length_c   1.000
_cell.angle_alpha   90.00
_cell.angle_beta   90.00
_cell.angle_gamma   90.00
#
_symmetry.space_group_name_H-M   'P 1'
#
loop_
_entity.id
_entity.type
_entity.pdbx_description
1 polymer ?
#
loop_
_entity_poly.entity_id
_entity_poly.type
_entity_poly.pdbx_seq_one_letter_code
_entity_poly.pdbx_strand_id
1 'polypeptide(L)'
;MKNEGLKLSSLQRIAGEKMTETPVFNNAILLAKALLQRPRLIDAILDEEGFITRESLSKAVQGMFGNSDPNAFSSDPFHAKTNVELVQAFRAAFDELRDRSRDRTGFFEQVGYVEIARLVSISRDPDETDKDGAVIRDPATGLPKKMYSEQLVYMSKNLVDRPRLLSSLERVHSGWRRLYGNHYQKGWLSNKDLDGWLENNKNL
;
A
#
# COMPACT_ATOMS: atom_id res chain seq x y z
N MET A 1 -7.30 -19.98 21.73
CA MET A 1 -8.62 -19.40 21.37
C MET A 1 -8.88 -19.77 19.92
N LYS A 2 -10.08 -20.25 19.56
CA LYS A 2 -10.42 -20.56 18.17
C LYS A 2 -10.52 -19.23 17.40
N ASN A 3 -9.86 -19.11 16.25
CA ASN A 3 -9.93 -17.92 15.39
C ASN A 3 -11.36 -17.78 14.82
N GLU A 4 -12.23 -17.04 15.52
CA GLU A 4 -13.61 -16.70 15.10
C GLU A 4 -13.63 -15.57 14.07
N GLY A 5 -12.77 -15.65 13.05
CA GLY A 5 -12.61 -14.61 12.04
C GLY A 5 -12.95 -15.09 10.63
N LEU A 6 -13.47 -14.20 9.79
CA LEU A 6 -13.76 -14.50 8.39
C LEU A 6 -12.54 -14.19 7.52
N LYS A 7 -12.00 -15.19 6.82
CA LYS A 7 -10.83 -14.99 5.94
C LYS A 7 -11.20 -14.25 4.66
N LEU A 8 -10.26 -13.49 4.10
CA LEU A 8 -10.40 -12.87 2.77
C LEU A 8 -10.76 -13.90 1.68
N SER A 9 -10.18 -15.09 1.73
CA SER A 9 -10.52 -16.18 0.80
C SER A 9 -11.97 -16.66 0.91
N SER A 10 -12.62 -16.44 2.05
CA SER A 10 -14.05 -16.72 2.20
C SER A 10 -14.89 -15.63 1.54
N LEU A 11 -14.49 -14.35 1.63
CA LEU A 11 -15.13 -13.27 0.87
C LEU A 11 -14.98 -13.49 -0.64
N GLN A 12 -13.79 -13.86 -1.11
CA GLN A 12 -13.55 -14.17 -2.53
C GLN A 12 -14.46 -15.30 -3.02
N ARG A 13 -14.64 -16.34 -2.19
CA ARG A 13 -15.54 -17.45 -2.51
C ARG A 13 -17.00 -16.99 -2.62
N ILE A 14 -17.50 -16.24 -1.63
CA ILE A 14 -18.86 -15.70 -1.61
C ILE A 14 -19.09 -14.79 -2.81
N ALA A 15 -18.13 -13.92 -3.14
CA ALA A 15 -18.22 -13.03 -4.29
C ALA A 15 -18.25 -13.79 -5.64
N GLY A 16 -17.64 -14.98 -5.70
CA GLY A 16 -17.64 -15.86 -6.87
C GLY A 16 -18.92 -16.68 -7.04
N GLU A 17 -19.82 -16.68 -6.05
CA GLU A 17 -21.06 -17.46 -6.13
C GLU A 17 -22.08 -16.85 -7.11
N LYS A 18 -22.94 -17.73 -7.66
CA LYS A 18 -24.03 -17.32 -8.54
C LYS A 18 -25.18 -16.76 -7.69
N MET A 19 -25.84 -15.73 -8.21
CA MET A 19 -27.08 -15.26 -7.61
C MET A 19 -28.13 -16.38 -7.61
N THR A 20 -28.91 -16.45 -6.55
CA THR A 20 -29.97 -17.44 -6.32
C THR A 20 -31.31 -16.73 -6.24
N GLU A 21 -32.39 -17.48 -5.99
CA GLU A 21 -33.71 -16.89 -5.73
C GLU A 21 -33.82 -16.28 -4.32
N THR A 22 -32.83 -16.49 -3.43
CA THR A 22 -32.87 -16.01 -2.06
C THR A 22 -32.27 -14.60 -1.94
N PRO A 23 -33.05 -13.56 -1.58
CA PRO A 23 -32.56 -12.19 -1.54
C PRO A 23 -31.43 -11.98 -0.52
N VAL A 24 -31.49 -12.64 0.63
CA VAL A 24 -30.46 -12.56 1.67
C VAL A 24 -29.11 -13.06 1.16
N PHE A 25 -29.12 -14.16 0.41
CA PHE A 25 -27.89 -14.72 -0.18
C PHE A 25 -27.32 -13.80 -1.24
N ASN A 26 -28.17 -13.25 -2.11
CA ASN A 26 -27.77 -12.29 -3.12
C ASN A 26 -27.16 -11.02 -2.50
N ASN A 27 -27.73 -10.53 -1.40
CA ASN A 27 -27.17 -9.39 -0.67
C ASN A 27 -25.79 -9.70 -0.10
N ALA A 28 -25.55 -10.90 0.41
CA ALA A 28 -24.22 -11.32 0.88
C ALA A 28 -23.20 -11.39 -0.27
N ILE A 29 -23.60 -11.91 -1.44
CA ILE A 29 -22.77 -11.93 -2.65
C ILE A 29 -22.42 -10.51 -3.09
N LEU A 30 -23.41 -9.62 -3.18
CA LEU A 30 -23.21 -8.21 -3.56
C LEU A 30 -22.30 -7.49 -2.58
N LEU A 31 -22.48 -7.70 -1.27
CA LEU A 31 -21.62 -7.15 -0.24
C LEU A 31 -20.18 -7.64 -0.40
N ALA A 32 -19.97 -8.94 -0.58
CA ALA A 32 -18.63 -9.50 -0.78
C ALA A 32 -17.95 -8.92 -2.03
N LYS A 33 -18.67 -8.80 -3.15
CA LYS A 33 -18.18 -8.13 -4.37
C LYS A 33 -17.80 -6.68 -4.11
N ALA A 34 -18.67 -5.93 -3.45
CA ALA A 34 -18.44 -4.52 -3.15
C ALA A 34 -17.27 -4.30 -2.18
N LEU A 35 -17.04 -5.22 -1.24
CA LEU A 35 -15.88 -5.19 -0.35
C LEU A 35 -14.58 -5.45 -1.14
N LEU A 36 -14.54 -6.46 -1.99
CA LEU A 36 -13.34 -6.79 -2.78
C LEU A 36 -12.93 -5.70 -3.77
N GLN A 37 -13.89 -4.91 -4.24
CA GLN A 37 -13.63 -3.73 -5.08
C GLN A 37 -13.06 -2.53 -4.31
N ARG A 38 -12.88 -2.64 -2.98
CA ARG A 38 -12.41 -1.56 -2.11
C ARG A 38 -11.12 -1.96 -1.40
N PRO A 39 -9.96 -1.94 -2.08
CA PRO A 39 -8.68 -2.40 -1.53
C PRO A 39 -8.31 -1.74 -0.20
N ARG A 40 -8.54 -0.43 -0.06
CA ARG A 40 -8.31 0.32 1.18
C ARG A 40 -9.17 -0.19 2.35
N LEU A 41 -10.44 -0.49 2.06
CA LEU A 41 -11.37 -1.03 3.06
C LEU A 41 -10.96 -2.44 3.47
N ILE A 42 -10.63 -3.31 2.50
CA ILE A 42 -10.13 -4.66 2.78
C ILE A 42 -8.86 -4.62 3.63
N ASP A 43 -7.92 -3.72 3.30
CA ASP A 43 -6.69 -3.57 4.08
C ASP A 43 -7.00 -3.18 5.53
N ALA A 44 -7.96 -2.29 5.77
CA ALA A 44 -8.29 -1.83 7.11
C ALA A 44 -9.08 -2.84 7.96
N ILE A 45 -10.00 -3.61 7.36
CA ILE A 45 -10.92 -4.49 8.12
C ILE A 45 -10.32 -5.86 8.46
N LEU A 46 -9.17 -6.19 7.90
CA LEU A 46 -8.46 -7.44 8.18
C LEU A 46 -7.45 -7.21 9.32
N ASP A 47 -7.30 -8.19 10.21
CA ASP A 47 -6.24 -8.21 11.21
C ASP A 47 -4.87 -8.62 10.61
N GLU A 48 -3.84 -8.63 11.46
CA GLU A 48 -2.47 -9.01 11.07
C GLU A 48 -2.38 -10.45 10.52
N GLU A 49 -3.28 -11.34 10.92
CA GLU A 49 -3.35 -12.73 10.47
C GLU A 49 -4.21 -12.91 9.20
N GLY A 50 -4.86 -11.85 8.72
CA GLY A 50 -5.69 -11.89 7.51
C GLY A 50 -7.13 -12.36 7.74
N PHE A 51 -7.65 -12.15 8.95
CA PHE A 51 -9.03 -12.40 9.31
C PHE A 51 -9.81 -11.10 9.56
N ILE A 52 -11.09 -11.11 9.20
CA ILE A 52 -12.06 -10.09 9.61
C ILE A 52 -12.63 -10.54 10.93
N THR A 53 -12.30 -9.81 12.00
CA THR A 53 -12.77 -10.04 13.37
C THR A 53 -13.56 -8.82 13.85
N ARG A 54 -14.28 -8.97 14.96
CA ARG A 54 -14.96 -7.80 15.58
C ARG A 54 -13.96 -6.71 15.98
N GLU A 55 -12.78 -7.10 16.44
CA GLU A 55 -11.73 -6.16 16.83
C GLU A 55 -11.14 -5.44 15.61
N SER A 56 -10.85 -6.15 14.52
CA SER A 56 -10.32 -5.53 13.30
C SER A 56 -11.32 -4.54 12.69
N LEU A 57 -12.62 -4.87 12.72
CA LEU A 57 -13.68 -3.94 12.32
C LEU A 57 -13.74 -2.71 13.24
N SER A 58 -13.63 -2.89 14.55
CA SER A 58 -13.60 -1.76 15.50
C SER A 58 -12.41 -0.84 15.25
N LYS A 59 -11.23 -1.39 14.94
CA LYS A 59 -10.04 -0.61 14.57
C LYS A 59 -10.24 0.11 13.23
N ALA A 60 -10.80 -0.56 12.24
CA ALA A 60 -11.08 0.02 10.93
C ALA A 60 -12.00 1.25 11.04
N VAL A 61 -13.03 1.19 11.89
CA VAL A 61 -13.94 2.33 12.13
C VAL A 61 -13.22 3.55 12.71
N GLN A 62 -12.20 3.34 13.54
CA GLN A 62 -11.44 4.44 14.14
C GLN A 62 -10.39 5.05 13.19
N GLY A 63 -9.87 4.25 12.24
CA GLY A 63 -8.77 4.66 11.35
C GLY A 63 -9.18 5.02 9.93
N MET A 64 -10.35 4.58 9.46
CA MET A 64 -10.83 4.86 8.11
C MET A 64 -11.67 6.13 8.08
N PHE A 65 -11.12 7.17 7.45
CA PHE A 65 -11.84 8.39 7.15
C PHE A 65 -12.05 8.52 5.63
N GLY A 66 -13.27 8.89 5.23
CA GLY A 66 -13.63 9.17 3.84
C GLY A 66 -14.32 8.02 3.10
N ASN A 67 -14.69 8.27 1.84
CA ASN A 67 -15.33 7.29 0.98
C ASN A 67 -14.27 6.31 0.43
N SER A 68 -14.52 5.01 0.54
CA SER A 68 -13.65 3.97 -0.06
C SER A 68 -14.16 3.46 -1.41
N ASP A 69 -15.23 4.04 -1.94
CA ASP A 69 -15.82 3.63 -3.22
C ASP A 69 -14.88 3.93 -4.40
N PRO A 70 -14.48 2.92 -5.19
CA PRO A 70 -13.56 3.12 -6.31
C PRO A 70 -14.13 4.04 -7.39
N ASN A 71 -15.45 4.20 -7.47
CA ASN A 71 -16.10 5.06 -8.46
C ASN A 71 -16.37 6.49 -7.94
N ALA A 72 -16.06 6.76 -6.67
CA ALA A 72 -16.14 8.12 -6.18
C ALA A 72 -15.10 9.00 -6.89
N PHE A 73 -15.51 10.19 -7.31
CA PHE A 73 -14.57 11.17 -7.83
C PHE A 73 -13.52 11.49 -6.76
N SER A 74 -12.25 11.33 -7.10
CA SER A 74 -11.12 11.57 -6.23
C SER A 74 -10.00 12.23 -7.02
N SER A 75 -9.36 13.24 -6.43
CA SER A 75 -8.13 13.84 -6.98
C SER A 75 -6.91 12.91 -6.84
N ASP A 76 -7.03 11.87 -6.00
CA ASP A 76 -6.00 10.88 -5.77
C ASP A 76 -6.03 9.79 -6.88
N PRO A 77 -5.00 9.70 -7.74
CA PRO A 77 -4.96 8.73 -8.84
C PRO A 77 -4.81 7.28 -8.39
N PHE A 78 -4.51 7.04 -7.10
CA PHE A 78 -4.39 5.71 -6.51
C PHE A 78 -5.61 5.29 -5.70
N HIS A 79 -6.65 6.14 -5.65
CA HIS A 79 -7.85 5.90 -4.87
C HIS A 79 -8.54 4.56 -5.21
N ALA A 80 -8.76 4.33 -6.51
CA ALA A 80 -9.38 3.12 -7.03
C ALA A 80 -8.38 1.98 -7.29
N LYS A 81 -7.07 2.24 -7.14
CA LYS A 81 -6.02 1.28 -7.51
C LYS A 81 -5.89 0.16 -6.50
N THR A 82 -5.70 -1.06 -7.01
CA THR A 82 -5.40 -2.24 -6.19
C THR A 82 -4.05 -2.08 -5.50
N ASN A 83 -3.81 -2.93 -4.48
CA ASN A 83 -2.50 -2.97 -3.84
C ASN A 83 -1.40 -3.36 -4.85
N VAL A 84 -1.71 -4.22 -5.82
CA VAL A 84 -0.76 -4.60 -6.88
C VAL A 84 -0.41 -3.42 -7.77
N GLU A 85 -1.41 -2.70 -8.26
CA GLU A 85 -1.18 -1.51 -9.09
C GLU A 85 -0.40 -0.42 -8.34
N LEU A 86 -0.69 -0.25 -7.04
CA LEU A 86 0.03 0.69 -6.19
C LEU A 86 1.51 0.29 -6.00
N VAL A 87 1.78 -0.99 -5.75
CA VAL A 87 3.15 -1.49 -5.61
C VAL A 87 3.90 -1.44 -6.94
N GLN A 88 3.24 -1.67 -8.07
CA GLN A 88 3.84 -1.48 -9.40
C GLN A 88 4.24 -0.03 -9.64
N ALA A 89 3.37 0.92 -9.31
CA ALA A 89 3.70 2.34 -9.40
C ALA A 89 4.87 2.71 -8.47
N PHE A 90 4.87 2.19 -7.23
CA PHE A 90 5.98 2.37 -6.31
C PHE A 90 7.28 1.79 -6.84
N ARG A 91 7.23 0.60 -7.44
CA ARG A 91 8.40 -0.04 -8.04
C ARG A 91 8.97 0.76 -9.21
N ALA A 92 8.11 1.40 -10.00
CA ALA A 92 8.52 2.29 -11.10
C ALA A 92 9.19 3.57 -10.59
N ALA A 93 8.70 4.13 -9.48
CA ALA A 93 9.29 5.30 -8.82
C ALA A 93 10.48 4.99 -7.90
N PHE A 94 10.83 3.70 -7.73
CA PHE A 94 11.78 3.26 -6.72
C PHE A 94 13.15 3.93 -6.84
N ASP A 95 13.66 4.07 -8.07
CA ASP A 95 15.00 4.62 -8.31
C ASP A 95 15.11 6.12 -8.01
N GLU A 96 13.99 6.85 -8.04
CA GLU A 96 13.91 8.25 -7.61
C GLU A 96 13.89 8.37 -6.08
N LEU A 97 13.24 7.42 -5.41
CA LEU A 97 13.03 7.44 -3.97
C LEU A 97 14.12 6.75 -3.16
N ARG A 98 14.95 5.90 -3.79
CA ARG A 98 15.96 5.12 -3.07
C ARG A 98 17.04 6.00 -2.46
N ASP A 99 17.57 5.52 -1.34
CA ASP A 99 18.77 6.07 -0.74
C ASP A 99 20.00 5.43 -1.40
N ARG A 100 20.62 6.17 -2.33
CA ARG A 100 21.81 5.71 -3.06
C ARG A 100 23.00 5.43 -2.16
N SER A 101 23.08 6.02 -0.97
CA SER A 101 24.16 5.76 -0.01
C SER A 101 24.07 4.36 0.60
N ARG A 102 22.87 3.74 0.55
CA ARG A 102 22.60 2.39 1.04
C ARG A 102 22.49 1.36 -0.08
N ASP A 103 22.66 1.77 -1.33
CA ASP A 103 22.73 0.85 -2.45
C ASP A 103 23.87 -0.15 -2.22
N ARG A 104 23.54 -1.43 -2.36
CA ARG A 104 24.54 -2.51 -2.30
C ARG A 104 24.72 -3.08 -3.68
N THR A 105 25.96 -3.05 -4.16
CA THR A 105 26.36 -3.64 -5.43
C THR A 105 27.23 -4.85 -5.12
N GLY A 106 26.67 -6.05 -5.27
CA GLY A 106 27.42 -7.32 -5.26
C GLY A 106 27.72 -7.80 -6.67
N PHE A 107 28.51 -8.88 -6.80
CA PHE A 107 28.97 -9.43 -8.09
C PHE A 107 27.85 -9.71 -9.12
N PHE A 108 26.59 -9.87 -8.71
CA PHE A 108 25.44 -10.10 -9.60
C PHE A 108 24.15 -9.37 -9.18
N GLU A 109 24.18 -8.52 -8.15
CA GLU A 109 22.96 -7.92 -7.60
C GLU A 109 23.15 -6.45 -7.22
N GLN A 110 22.24 -5.61 -7.72
CA GLN A 110 22.04 -4.25 -7.25
C GLN A 110 20.78 -4.21 -6.39
N VAL A 111 20.98 -4.05 -5.09
CA VAL A 111 19.88 -3.93 -4.12
C VAL A 111 19.85 -2.49 -3.62
N GLY A 112 18.79 -1.78 -3.96
CA GLY A 112 18.52 -0.44 -3.46
C GLY A 112 17.50 -0.50 -2.32
N TYR A 113 17.48 0.54 -1.49
CA TYR A 113 16.59 0.62 -0.33
C TYR A 113 15.88 1.97 -0.27
N VAL A 114 14.60 1.94 0.10
CA VAL A 114 13.80 3.13 0.43
C VAL A 114 13.40 3.04 1.90
N GLU A 115 13.59 4.14 2.64
CA GLU A 115 13.15 4.20 4.04
C GLU A 115 11.63 4.44 4.12
N ILE A 116 10.94 3.71 5.00
CA ILE A 116 9.52 3.93 5.27
C ILE A 116 9.28 5.34 5.83
N ALA A 117 10.18 5.85 6.69
CA ALA A 117 10.11 7.21 7.21
C ALA A 117 10.14 8.27 6.09
N ARG A 118 10.89 8.02 5.00
CA ARG A 118 10.90 8.87 3.82
C ARG A 118 9.55 8.88 3.10
N LEU A 119 8.87 7.72 3.00
CA LEU A 119 7.50 7.66 2.46
C LEU A 119 6.51 8.43 3.33
N VAL A 120 6.64 8.34 4.66
CA VAL A 120 5.82 9.13 5.61
C VAL A 120 6.09 10.63 5.49
N SER A 121 7.33 11.02 5.22
CA SER A 121 7.68 12.42 4.94
C SER A 121 7.01 12.90 3.64
N ILE A 122 7.16 12.15 2.55
CA ILE A 122 6.59 12.50 1.24
C ILE A 122 5.05 12.56 1.31
N SER A 123 4.39 11.66 2.05
CA SER A 123 2.93 11.64 2.16
C SER A 123 2.34 12.88 2.85
N ARG A 124 3.16 13.65 3.57
CA ARG A 124 2.78 14.93 4.20
C ARG A 124 2.88 16.12 3.25
N ASP A 125 3.27 15.90 1.99
CA ASP A 125 3.39 16.93 0.95
C ASP A 125 4.26 18.12 1.37
N PRO A 126 5.55 17.88 1.70
CA PRO A 126 6.43 18.93 2.19
C PRO A 126 6.73 19.97 1.11
N ASP A 127 6.82 21.22 1.54
CA ASP A 127 7.26 22.32 0.69
C ASP A 127 8.80 22.27 0.50
N GLU A 128 9.27 22.73 -0.66
CA GLU A 128 10.70 22.87 -0.94
C GLU A 128 11.27 24.03 -0.12
N THR A 129 12.37 23.78 0.58
CA THR A 129 13.07 24.78 1.38
C THR A 129 14.43 25.12 0.77
N ASP A 130 14.86 26.37 0.94
CA ASP A 130 16.21 26.79 0.60
C ASP A 130 17.26 26.30 1.63
N LYS A 131 18.50 26.74 1.46
CA LYS A 131 19.63 26.36 2.33
C LYS A 131 19.50 26.87 3.77
N ASP A 132 18.68 27.90 3.98
CA ASP A 132 18.43 28.50 5.29
C ASP A 132 17.13 27.94 5.92
N GLY A 133 16.47 27.01 5.23
CA GLY A 133 15.24 26.36 5.68
C GLY A 133 13.97 27.16 5.40
N ALA A 134 14.06 28.25 4.62
CA ALA A 134 12.89 29.04 4.25
C ALA A 134 12.16 28.41 3.06
N VAL A 135 10.83 28.42 3.10
CA VAL A 135 9.99 27.85 2.03
C VAL A 135 10.16 28.65 0.73
N ILE A 136 10.59 27.96 -0.32
CA ILE A 136 10.69 28.51 -1.66
C ILE A 136 9.29 28.70 -2.22
N ARG A 137 9.02 29.88 -2.77
CA ARG A 137 7.75 30.20 -3.42
C ARG A 137 7.91 30.19 -4.93
N ASP A 138 6.89 29.68 -5.60
CA ASP A 138 6.83 29.75 -7.06
C ASP A 138 6.66 31.21 -7.49
N PRO A 139 7.57 31.77 -8.32
CA PRO A 139 7.49 33.16 -8.75
C PRO A 139 6.25 33.49 -9.59
N ALA A 140 5.62 32.49 -10.23
CA ALA A 140 4.43 32.69 -11.05
C ALA A 140 3.13 32.74 -10.24
N THR A 141 3.05 31.99 -9.13
CA THR A 141 1.80 31.86 -8.34
C THR A 141 1.89 32.47 -6.94
N GLY A 142 3.10 32.66 -6.42
CA GLY A 142 3.36 33.09 -5.04
C GLY A 142 3.11 32.00 -3.97
N LEU A 143 2.68 30.81 -4.38
CA LEU A 143 2.41 29.68 -3.50
C LEU A 143 3.72 28.95 -3.10
N PRO A 144 3.75 28.25 -1.95
CA PRO A 144 4.83 27.34 -1.61
C PRO A 144 5.07 26.33 -2.74
N LYS A 145 6.32 26.22 -3.18
CA LYS A 145 6.74 25.23 -4.16
C LYS A 145 6.81 23.87 -3.48
N LYS A 146 6.20 22.85 -4.07
CA LYS A 146 6.22 21.48 -3.51
C LYS A 146 7.53 20.78 -3.81
N MET A 147 8.03 20.02 -2.82
CA MET A 147 9.28 19.27 -2.94
C MET A 147 9.15 18.04 -3.85
N TYR A 148 7.95 17.46 -3.92
CA TYR A 148 7.67 16.25 -4.69
C TYR A 148 6.50 16.48 -5.65
N SER A 149 6.43 15.68 -6.71
CA SER A 149 5.27 15.66 -7.58
C SER A 149 4.04 15.13 -6.84
N GLU A 150 2.84 15.62 -7.21
CA GLU A 150 1.58 15.15 -6.62
C GLU A 150 1.44 13.62 -6.72
N GLN A 151 1.91 13.03 -7.83
CA GLN A 151 1.87 11.58 -8.03
C GLN A 151 2.66 10.83 -6.95
N LEU A 152 3.87 11.30 -6.60
CA LEU A 152 4.68 10.68 -5.54
C LEU A 152 4.06 10.87 -4.16
N VAL A 153 3.47 12.03 -3.91
CA VAL A 153 2.75 12.34 -2.66
C VAL A 153 1.56 11.39 -2.48
N TYR A 154 0.68 11.29 -3.47
CA TYR A 154 -0.49 10.42 -3.39
C TYR A 154 -0.14 8.93 -3.34
N MET A 155 0.89 8.50 -4.07
CA MET A 155 1.41 7.14 -3.99
C MET A 155 1.92 6.82 -2.58
N SER A 156 2.76 7.69 -2.02
CA SER A 156 3.33 7.52 -0.67
C SER A 156 2.23 7.54 0.39
N LYS A 157 1.25 8.44 0.24
CA LYS A 157 0.06 8.49 1.10
C LYS A 157 -0.73 7.19 1.06
N ASN A 158 -1.00 6.64 -0.11
CA ASN A 158 -1.72 5.36 -0.23
C ASN A 158 -0.93 4.17 0.31
N LEU A 159 0.41 4.19 0.27
CA LEU A 159 1.24 3.15 0.90
C LEU A 159 1.20 3.26 2.43
N VAL A 160 1.28 4.48 2.97
CA VAL A 160 1.26 4.74 4.42
C VAL A 160 -0.12 4.50 5.02
N ASP A 161 -1.19 4.89 4.32
CA ASP A 161 -2.58 4.71 4.74
C ASP A 161 -3.05 3.24 4.64
N ARG A 162 -2.22 2.34 4.08
CA ARG A 162 -2.46 0.89 3.97
C ARG A 162 -1.41 0.12 4.80
N PRO A 163 -1.50 0.13 6.15
CA PRO A 163 -0.46 -0.39 7.02
C PRO A 163 -0.21 -1.89 6.84
N ARG A 164 -1.21 -2.68 6.41
CA ARG A 164 -1.01 -4.11 6.15
C ARG A 164 -0.28 -4.34 4.84
N LEU A 165 -0.58 -3.55 3.80
CA LEU A 165 0.24 -3.53 2.59
C LEU A 165 1.70 -3.23 2.93
N LEU A 166 1.96 -2.13 3.65
CA LEU A 166 3.31 -1.72 4.00
C LEU A 166 4.05 -2.79 4.83
N SER A 167 3.37 -3.36 5.82
CA SER A 167 3.90 -4.47 6.63
C SER A 167 4.16 -5.71 5.79
N SER A 168 3.31 -6.01 4.80
CA SER A 168 3.52 -7.14 3.90
C SER A 168 4.73 -6.94 2.99
N LEU A 169 4.99 -5.71 2.53
CA LEU A 169 6.18 -5.37 1.75
C LEU A 169 7.45 -5.48 2.59
N GLU A 170 7.41 -5.02 3.84
CA GLU A 170 8.54 -5.12 4.78
C GLU A 170 8.83 -6.57 5.19
N ARG A 171 7.79 -7.41 5.26
CA ARG A 171 7.88 -8.82 5.67
C ARG A 171 8.08 -9.79 4.50
N VAL A 172 8.16 -9.34 3.25
CA VAL A 172 8.38 -10.25 2.11
C VAL A 172 9.72 -10.94 2.27
N HIS A 173 9.60 -12.21 2.62
CA HIS A 173 10.68 -13.15 2.46
C HIS A 173 10.64 -13.59 1.00
N SER A 174 11.32 -12.84 0.13
CA SER A 174 11.54 -13.28 -1.25
C SER A 174 12.18 -14.67 -1.19
N GLY A 175 11.38 -15.70 -1.55
CA GLY A 175 11.81 -17.09 -1.68
C GLY A 175 12.78 -17.31 -2.83
N TRP A 176 13.14 -16.25 -3.55
CA TRP A 176 14.33 -16.22 -4.39
C TRP A 176 15.55 -16.48 -3.52
N ARG A 177 16.16 -17.64 -3.73
CA ARG A 177 17.39 -18.14 -3.10
C ARG A 177 18.30 -16.99 -2.67
N ARG A 178 18.18 -16.58 -1.39
CA ARG A 178 19.09 -15.63 -0.75
C ARG A 178 20.44 -16.32 -0.64
N LEU A 179 21.23 -16.24 -1.70
CA LEU A 179 22.62 -16.71 -1.72
C LEU A 179 23.47 -15.97 -0.68
N TYR A 180 23.01 -14.80 -0.21
CA TYR A 180 23.67 -13.99 0.81
C TYR A 180 22.68 -13.47 1.87
N GLY A 181 22.42 -14.28 2.90
CA GLY A 181 21.91 -13.82 4.20
C GLY A 181 20.52 -13.17 4.27
N ASN A 182 19.97 -13.12 5.48
CA ASN A 182 18.75 -12.34 5.76
C ASN A 182 19.15 -10.89 6.08
N HIS A 183 18.99 -9.98 5.12
CA HIS A 183 19.27 -8.56 5.30
C HIS A 183 18.00 -7.75 5.57
N TYR A 184 17.07 -8.33 6.32
CA TYR A 184 15.92 -7.60 6.86
C TYR A 184 16.43 -6.38 7.64
N GLN A 185 16.02 -5.20 7.18
CA GLN A 185 16.25 -3.94 7.87
C GLN A 185 14.89 -3.36 8.20
N LYS A 186 14.54 -3.41 9.49
CA LYS A 186 13.29 -2.83 9.97
C LYS A 186 13.18 -1.37 9.53
N GLY A 187 12.05 -1.01 8.94
CA GLY A 187 11.80 0.35 8.43
C GLY A 187 12.33 0.63 7.02
N TRP A 188 12.83 -0.38 6.30
CA TRP A 188 13.35 -0.25 4.94
C TRP A 188 12.67 -1.22 3.98
N LEU A 189 12.45 -0.77 2.74
CA LEU A 189 11.90 -1.56 1.64
C LEU A 189 12.96 -1.69 0.55
N SER A 190 13.28 -2.92 0.15
CA SER A 190 14.22 -3.16 -0.96
C SER A 190 13.50 -3.37 -2.29
N ASN A 191 14.15 -3.03 -3.40
CA ASN A 191 13.63 -3.31 -4.74
C ASN A 191 13.34 -4.81 -4.93
N LYS A 192 14.17 -5.69 -4.35
CA LYS A 192 14.02 -7.14 -4.42
C LYS A 192 12.79 -7.65 -3.66
N ASP A 193 12.48 -7.06 -2.51
CA ASP A 193 11.29 -7.42 -1.75
C ASP A 193 10.01 -6.99 -2.47
N LEU A 194 10.04 -5.83 -3.15
CA LEU A 194 8.94 -5.41 -4.01
C LEU A 194 8.74 -6.34 -5.21
N ASP A 195 9.83 -6.70 -5.90
CA ASP A 195 9.78 -7.62 -7.04
C ASP A 195 9.22 -8.98 -6.61
N GLY A 196 9.69 -9.52 -5.48
CA GLY A 196 9.18 -10.77 -4.91
C GLY A 196 7.73 -10.69 -4.44
N TRP A 197 7.32 -9.56 -3.84
CA TRP A 197 5.92 -9.34 -3.46
C TRP A 197 5.03 -9.32 -4.70
N LEU A 198 5.44 -8.59 -5.75
CA LEU A 198 4.69 -8.51 -7.01
C LEU A 198 4.56 -9.88 -7.64
N GLU A 199 5.64 -10.67 -7.71
CA GLU A 199 5.60 -12.04 -8.24
C GLU A 199 4.62 -12.95 -7.49
N ASN A 200 4.62 -12.88 -6.15
CA ASN A 200 3.72 -13.67 -5.32
C ASN A 200 2.25 -13.23 -5.42
N ASN A 201 1.99 -11.99 -5.84
CA ASN A 201 0.65 -11.38 -5.89
C ASN A 201 0.20 -11.03 -7.33
N LYS A 202 0.88 -11.54 -8.37
CA LYS A 202 0.57 -11.27 -9.80
C LYS A 202 -0.87 -11.60 -10.22
N ASN A 203 -1.56 -12.47 -9.48
CA ASN A 203 -2.90 -12.98 -9.79
C ASN A 203 -4.00 -12.40 -8.87
N LEU A 204 -3.70 -11.38 -8.07
CA LEU A 204 -4.64 -10.69 -7.18
C LEU A 204 -4.97 -9.30 -7.70
#